data_AF-A0A2V5YZJ3-F1
#
_entry.id   AF-A0A2V5YZJ3-F1
#
_cell.length_a   1.000
_cell.length_b   1.000
_cell.length_c   1.000
_cell.angle_alpha   90.00
_cell.angle_beta   90.00
_cell.angle_gamma   90.00
#
_symmetry.space_group_name_H-M   'P 1'
#
loop_
_entity.id
_entity.type
_entity.pdbx_description
1 polymer ?
#
loop_
_entity_poly.entity_id
_entity_poly.type
_entity_poly.pdbx_seq_one_letter_code
_entity_poly.pdbx_strand_id
1 'polypeptide(L)'
;DVDTPGLEIAYRCRFMGLRALYNAVVKFTDVRVPRENIIFKEGAGLKVALITLNTGRLTLPAACVGVSKRLLEISRKWAAERIQWGVPIGKHAAIAGKIAEMAGSVFAMEAMTFLTSSLLDRKSGDLRIETAMCKMWATETTWRIADEAMQVRGGRGYETAASLAGRGEPAIAVERFLRDCRVNTIFEGSSEIMRLFIAREALDPHLKVGGAIFNTQLPMSDRAKAVLSSGKFYAGWYPRQWLPNGAGKIDNLHATLLGHVNYAARRSKRLARGLFHAMARFGPKLDREQLLLSRFVGIATELFAISATCSYSQWLLGRGKPADEILSIANYFCRSARMRIDHHFAGTARNADKRGFDLVQDLLAGKHELLRQGIV
;
A
#
# COMPACT_ATOMS: atom_id res chain seq x y z
N ASP A 1 8.40 11.41 31.91
CA ASP A 1 8.48 12.83 32.23
C ASP A 1 9.59 13.42 31.38
N VAL A 2 9.42 14.62 30.82
CA VAL A 2 10.45 15.28 29.99
C VAL A 2 11.49 15.99 30.85
N ASP A 3 11.21 16.20 32.13
CA ASP A 3 12.11 16.85 33.09
C ASP A 3 12.97 15.82 33.87
N THR A 4 12.91 14.53 33.51
CA THR A 4 13.72 13.49 34.16
C THR A 4 15.22 13.79 33.99
N PRO A 5 16.01 13.83 35.07
CA PRO A 5 17.46 14.01 34.99
C PRO A 5 18.12 13.01 34.04
N GLY A 6 19.00 13.51 33.17
CA GLY A 6 19.66 12.70 32.13
C GLY A 6 18.92 12.63 30.79
N LEU A 7 17.70 13.16 30.68
CA LEU A 7 17.01 13.32 29.40
C LEU A 7 17.38 14.66 28.76
N GLU A 8 17.87 14.64 27.53
CA GLU A 8 18.28 15.83 26.78
C GLU A 8 17.65 15.84 25.37
N ILE A 9 17.11 16.98 24.96
CA ILE A 9 16.72 17.24 23.57
C ILE A 9 17.93 17.83 22.84
N ALA A 10 18.82 16.96 22.35
CA ALA A 10 20.11 17.34 21.78
C ALA A 10 20.02 18.19 20.50
N TYR A 11 18.99 17.96 19.67
CA TYR A 11 18.82 18.72 18.42
C TYR A 11 17.37 18.71 17.94
N ARG A 12 16.86 19.85 17.48
CA ARG A 12 15.53 19.95 16.83
C ARG A 12 15.67 19.79 15.32
N CYS A 13 15.12 18.70 14.80
CA CYS A 13 15.21 18.37 13.38
C CYS A 13 14.27 19.26 12.54
N ARG A 14 14.74 19.64 11.34
CA ARG A 14 13.92 20.31 10.32
C ARG A 14 13.76 19.37 9.13
N PHE A 15 12.52 19.15 8.71
CA PHE A 15 12.19 18.26 7.60
C PHE A 15 11.55 19.01 6.43
N MET A 16 11.55 18.34 5.27
CA MET A 16 10.98 18.87 4.03
C MET A 16 9.51 19.29 4.19
N GLY A 17 8.70 18.40 4.75
CA GLY A 17 7.28 18.57 5.04
C GLY A 17 6.95 18.36 6.51
N LEU A 18 5.66 18.47 6.84
CA LEU A 18 5.11 18.40 8.20
C LEU A 18 5.85 19.34 9.16
N ARG A 19 6.16 20.55 8.70
CA ARG A 19 7.01 21.54 9.41
C ARG A 19 6.43 22.00 10.76
N ALA A 20 5.16 21.74 11.02
CA ALA A 20 4.50 21.99 12.29
C ALA A 20 4.80 20.91 13.36
N LEU A 21 5.34 19.75 12.96
CA LEU A 21 5.69 18.68 13.90
C LEU A 21 7.04 18.94 14.58
N TYR A 22 7.07 18.76 15.90
CA TYR A 22 8.29 18.79 16.69
C TYR A 22 9.01 17.46 16.59
N ASN A 23 10.15 17.45 15.90
CA ASN A 23 11.02 16.29 15.80
C ASN A 23 12.38 16.62 16.41
N ALA A 24 12.99 15.65 17.09
CA ALA A 24 14.26 15.86 17.76
C ALA A 24 15.11 14.61 17.85
N VAL A 25 16.42 14.82 17.96
CA VAL A 25 17.34 13.84 18.54
C VAL A 25 17.20 13.94 20.06
N VAL A 26 16.79 12.85 20.69
CA VAL A 26 16.65 12.74 22.14
C VAL A 26 17.75 11.83 22.67
N LYS A 27 18.47 12.27 23.70
CA LYS A 27 19.50 11.49 24.39
C LYS A 27 19.03 11.13 25.79
N PHE A 28 19.41 9.94 26.21
CA PHE A 28 19.18 9.41 27.55
C PHE A 28 20.55 9.04 28.13
N THR A 29 21.01 9.77 29.16
CA THR A 29 22.27 9.54 29.87
C THR A 29 21.97 9.21 31.32
N ASP A 30 22.20 7.95 31.72
CA ASP A 30 21.96 7.44 33.08
C ASP A 30 20.56 7.78 33.65
N VAL A 31 19.56 7.82 32.77
CA VAL A 31 18.17 8.14 33.12
C VAL A 31 17.60 7.04 34.02
N ARG A 32 17.29 7.39 35.27
CA ARG A 32 16.64 6.46 36.21
C ARG A 32 15.15 6.34 35.88
N VAL A 33 14.73 5.15 35.47
CA VAL A 33 13.31 4.83 35.20
C VAL A 33 12.80 3.87 36.28
N PRO A 34 11.73 4.22 37.01
CA PRO A 34 11.14 3.33 38.03
C PRO A 34 10.63 2.01 37.42
N ARG A 35 10.67 0.92 38.19
CA ARG A 35 10.31 -0.43 37.71
C ARG A 35 8.82 -0.51 37.33
N GLU A 36 7.97 0.22 38.03
CA GLU A 36 6.55 0.39 37.77
C GLU A 36 6.24 1.04 36.41
N ASN A 37 7.21 1.73 35.81
CA ASN A 37 7.05 2.32 34.48
C ASN A 37 7.37 1.34 33.34
N ILE A 38 7.71 0.08 33.65
CA ILE A 38 7.84 -0.97 32.63
C ILE A 38 6.48 -1.23 32.01
N ILE A 39 6.35 -0.90 30.73
CA ILE A 39 5.14 -1.19 29.94
C ILE A 39 5.09 -2.70 29.66
N PHE A 40 3.97 -3.34 30.00
CA PHE A 40 3.78 -4.80 29.97
C PHE A 40 4.71 -5.53 30.95
N LYS A 41 5.83 -6.06 30.45
CA LYS A 41 6.78 -6.85 31.22
C LYS A 41 8.17 -6.73 30.62
N GLU A 42 9.17 -7.02 31.44
CA GLU A 42 10.55 -7.09 31.00
C GLU A 42 10.71 -8.04 29.80
N GLY A 43 11.47 -7.62 28.80
CA GLY A 43 11.68 -8.36 27.54
C GLY A 43 10.52 -8.30 26.53
N ALA A 44 9.38 -7.68 26.83
CA ALA A 44 8.23 -7.63 25.92
C ALA A 44 8.24 -6.46 24.92
N GLY A 45 9.29 -5.64 24.86
CA GLY A 45 9.33 -4.39 24.09
C GLY A 45 8.98 -4.54 22.60
N LEU A 46 9.53 -5.57 21.94
CA LEU A 46 9.22 -5.83 20.52
C LEU A 46 7.73 -6.16 20.30
N LYS A 47 7.13 -6.94 21.20
CA LYS A 47 5.71 -7.29 21.13
C LYS A 47 4.84 -6.05 21.30
N VAL A 48 5.17 -5.18 22.25
CA VAL A 48 4.46 -3.90 22.46
C VAL A 48 4.55 -3.04 21.21
N ALA A 49 5.77 -2.84 20.67
CA ALA A 49 5.97 -2.04 19.46
C ALA A 49 5.14 -2.56 18.27
N LEU A 50 5.14 -3.87 18.01
CA LEU A 50 4.40 -4.46 16.90
C LEU A 50 2.87 -4.39 17.09
N ILE A 51 2.36 -4.56 18.31
CA ILE A 51 0.93 -4.41 18.61
C ILE A 51 0.50 -2.96 18.35
N THR A 52 1.23 -2.00 18.91
CA THR A 52 0.93 -0.57 18.74
C THR A 52 0.95 -0.17 17.27
N LEU A 53 1.96 -0.63 16.52
CA LEU A 53 2.07 -0.35 15.09
C LEU A 53 0.91 -0.95 14.29
N ASN A 54 0.41 -2.14 14.62
CA ASN A 54 -0.67 -2.78 13.85
C ASN A 54 -2.01 -2.04 13.99
N THR A 55 -2.39 -1.64 15.20
CA THR A 55 -3.64 -0.89 15.45
C THR A 55 -3.51 0.56 15.02
N GLY A 56 -2.38 1.21 15.34
CA GLY A 56 -2.11 2.60 14.96
C GLY A 56 -2.04 2.78 13.44
N ARG A 57 -1.66 1.73 12.68
CA ARG A 57 -1.43 1.82 11.24
C ARG A 57 -2.60 2.31 10.42
N LEU A 58 -3.85 2.14 10.88
CA LEU A 58 -5.04 2.57 10.12
C LEU A 58 -5.33 4.07 10.20
N THR A 59 -4.74 4.78 11.17
CA THR A 59 -4.87 6.24 11.27
C THR A 59 -4.22 6.95 10.08
N LEU A 60 -3.10 6.44 9.59
CA LEU A 60 -2.36 7.01 8.47
C LEU A 60 -3.12 6.89 7.12
N PRO A 61 -3.64 5.71 6.70
CA PRO A 61 -4.57 5.57 5.59
C PRO A 61 -5.76 6.52 5.68
N ALA A 62 -6.38 6.67 6.86
CA ALA A 62 -7.51 7.58 7.03
C ALA A 62 -7.11 9.04 6.77
N ALA A 63 -5.96 9.48 7.31
CA ALA A 63 -5.42 10.82 7.02
C ALA A 63 -5.10 11.00 5.52
N CYS A 64 -4.52 9.98 4.88
CA CYS A 64 -4.25 9.92 3.45
C CYS A 64 -5.54 10.05 2.60
N VAL A 65 -6.63 9.40 2.99
CA VAL A 65 -7.96 9.56 2.34
C VAL A 65 -8.42 11.01 2.43
N GLY A 66 -8.34 11.64 3.61
CA GLY A 66 -8.74 13.03 3.81
C GLY A 66 -7.93 14.01 2.94
N VAL A 67 -6.60 13.85 2.93
CA VAL A 67 -5.70 14.65 2.08
C VAL A 67 -6.03 14.45 0.59
N SER A 68 -6.23 13.20 0.17
CA SER A 68 -6.52 12.88 -1.23
C SER A 68 -7.87 13.42 -1.70
N LYS A 69 -8.90 13.41 -0.85
CA LYS A 69 -10.19 14.07 -1.12
C LYS A 69 -10.02 15.57 -1.36
N ARG A 70 -9.22 16.25 -0.52
CA ARG A 70 -8.95 17.68 -0.69
C ARG A 70 -8.19 17.98 -1.98
N LEU A 71 -7.20 17.17 -2.32
CA LEU A 71 -6.44 17.31 -3.58
C LEU A 71 -7.31 17.07 -4.80
N LEU A 72 -8.19 16.05 -4.77
CA LEU A 72 -9.17 15.81 -5.82
C LEU A 72 -10.12 16.99 -6.02
N GLU A 73 -10.64 17.56 -4.93
CA GLU A 73 -11.50 18.75 -4.98
C GLU A 73 -10.79 19.94 -5.64
N ILE A 74 -9.56 20.22 -5.21
CA ILE A 74 -8.71 21.28 -5.77
C ILE A 74 -8.51 21.07 -7.27
N SER A 75 -8.11 19.86 -7.69
CA SER A 75 -7.88 19.53 -9.10
C SER A 75 -9.14 19.62 -9.94
N ARG A 76 -10.27 19.11 -9.44
CA ARG A 76 -11.57 19.18 -10.12
C ARG A 76 -12.00 20.63 -10.35
N LYS A 77 -11.91 21.47 -9.31
CA LYS A 77 -12.28 22.89 -9.41
C LYS A 77 -11.39 23.62 -10.42
N TRP A 78 -10.07 23.48 -10.27
CA TRP A 78 -9.12 24.11 -11.19
C TRP A 78 -9.33 23.68 -12.64
N ALA A 79 -9.58 22.39 -12.87
CA ALA A 79 -9.78 21.86 -14.21
C ALA A 79 -11.09 22.32 -14.88
N ALA A 80 -12.11 22.65 -14.09
CA ALA A 80 -13.37 23.19 -14.59
C ALA A 80 -13.27 24.68 -14.93
N GLU A 81 -12.41 25.44 -14.26
CA GLU A 81 -12.31 26.90 -14.39
C GLU A 81 -11.20 27.35 -15.34
N ARG A 82 -10.05 26.66 -15.34
CA ARG A 82 -8.90 27.06 -16.15
C ARG A 82 -9.15 26.76 -17.63
N ILE A 83 -9.12 27.79 -18.47
CA ILE A 83 -9.27 27.66 -19.93
C ILE A 83 -7.89 27.63 -20.60
N GLN A 84 -7.64 26.62 -21.42
CA GLN A 84 -6.53 26.58 -22.38
C GLN A 84 -6.99 25.91 -23.66
N TRP A 85 -6.48 26.41 -24.79
CA TRP A 85 -6.90 25.94 -26.11
C TRP A 85 -8.42 26.05 -26.30
N GLY A 86 -9.01 27.17 -25.85
CA GLY A 86 -10.41 27.51 -26.07
C GLY A 86 -11.44 26.80 -25.18
N VAL A 87 -11.06 25.84 -24.34
CA VAL A 87 -11.98 25.12 -23.45
C VAL A 87 -11.41 24.94 -22.03
N PRO A 88 -12.26 24.68 -21.02
CA PRO A 88 -11.80 24.24 -19.70
C PRO A 88 -10.87 23.03 -19.81
N ILE A 89 -9.74 23.04 -19.08
CA ILE A 89 -8.72 22.00 -19.24
C ILE A 89 -9.23 20.60 -18.87
N GLY A 90 -10.27 20.49 -18.04
CA GLY A 90 -10.94 19.23 -17.73
C GLY A 90 -11.66 18.58 -18.90
N LYS A 91 -11.83 19.29 -20.03
CA LYS A 91 -12.34 18.72 -21.29
C LYS A 91 -11.25 18.03 -22.12
N HIS A 92 -9.97 18.25 -21.80
CA HIS A 92 -8.85 17.55 -22.44
C HIS A 92 -8.67 16.17 -21.81
N ALA A 93 -8.65 15.12 -22.64
CA ALA A 93 -8.60 13.72 -22.18
C ALA A 93 -7.44 13.43 -21.21
N ALA A 94 -6.28 14.08 -21.40
CA ALA A 94 -5.12 13.93 -20.53
C ALA A 94 -5.39 14.39 -19.09
N ILE A 95 -6.13 15.49 -18.89
CA ILE A 95 -6.50 16.00 -17.56
C ILE A 95 -7.68 15.20 -16.99
N ALA A 96 -8.67 14.88 -17.82
CA ALA A 96 -9.81 14.06 -17.41
C ALA A 96 -9.36 12.69 -16.90
N GLY A 97 -8.39 12.05 -17.56
CA GLY A 97 -7.81 10.77 -17.13
C GLY A 97 -7.14 10.85 -15.76
N LYS A 98 -6.38 11.91 -15.49
CA LYS A 98 -5.74 12.15 -14.17
C LYS A 98 -6.80 12.27 -13.07
N ILE A 99 -7.82 13.10 -13.29
CA ILE A 99 -8.89 13.32 -12.31
C ILE A 99 -9.72 12.05 -12.09
N ALA A 100 -9.98 11.27 -13.15
CA ALA A 100 -10.70 10.00 -13.04
C ALA A 100 -9.91 8.97 -12.20
N GLU A 101 -8.60 8.84 -12.42
CA GLU A 101 -7.75 7.96 -11.63
C GLU A 101 -7.65 8.42 -10.16
N MET A 102 -7.54 9.73 -9.91
CA MET A 102 -7.61 10.29 -8.55
C MET A 102 -8.93 9.94 -7.87
N ALA A 103 -10.08 10.14 -8.55
CA ALA A 103 -11.40 9.88 -7.99
C ALA A 103 -11.63 8.40 -7.67
N GLY A 104 -11.32 7.50 -8.60
CA GLY A 104 -11.43 6.06 -8.39
C GLY A 104 -10.52 5.59 -7.24
N SER A 105 -9.29 6.10 -7.18
CA SER A 105 -8.33 5.79 -6.13
C SER A 105 -8.79 6.26 -4.75
N VAL A 106 -9.29 7.50 -4.63
CA VAL A 106 -9.82 8.03 -3.37
C VAL A 106 -10.98 7.16 -2.85
N PHE A 107 -11.90 6.78 -3.73
CA PHE A 107 -13.03 5.94 -3.37
C PHE A 107 -12.59 4.57 -2.85
N ALA A 108 -11.63 3.93 -3.54
CA ALA A 108 -11.08 2.65 -3.11
C ALA A 108 -10.26 2.74 -1.82
N MET A 109 -9.49 3.82 -1.62
CA MET A 109 -8.73 4.04 -0.38
C MET A 109 -9.66 4.15 0.82
N GLU A 110 -10.76 4.88 0.66
CA GLU A 110 -11.81 4.99 1.67
C GLU A 110 -12.46 3.63 1.94
N ALA A 111 -12.82 2.89 0.89
CA ALA A 111 -13.41 1.56 1.01
C ALA A 111 -12.50 0.57 1.77
N MET A 112 -11.22 0.51 1.43
CA MET A 112 -10.23 -0.33 2.12
C MET A 112 -10.07 0.05 3.59
N THR A 113 -9.98 1.36 3.86
CA THR A 113 -9.77 1.88 5.22
C THR A 113 -10.98 1.58 6.10
N PHE A 114 -12.21 1.84 5.62
CA PHE A 114 -13.43 1.54 6.38
C PHE A 114 -13.64 0.05 6.58
N LEU A 115 -13.44 -0.77 5.55
CA LEU A 115 -13.58 -2.22 5.68
C LEU A 115 -12.63 -2.77 6.74
N THR A 116 -11.34 -2.42 6.65
CA THR A 116 -10.32 -2.92 7.58
C THR A 116 -10.58 -2.42 8.99
N SER A 117 -10.97 -1.15 9.16
CA SER A 117 -11.34 -0.59 10.47
C SER A 117 -12.55 -1.33 11.06
N SER A 118 -13.59 -1.59 10.26
CA SER A 118 -14.75 -2.34 10.72
C SER A 118 -14.42 -3.80 11.10
N LEU A 119 -13.48 -4.45 10.41
CA LEU A 119 -13.02 -5.79 10.79
C LEU A 119 -12.25 -5.76 12.11
N LEU A 120 -11.45 -4.71 12.31
CA LEU A 120 -10.67 -4.50 13.54
C LEU A 120 -11.60 -4.27 14.74
N ASP A 121 -12.60 -3.39 14.61
CA ASP A 121 -13.57 -3.10 15.67
C ASP A 121 -14.36 -4.34 16.08
N ARG A 122 -14.67 -5.21 15.10
CA ARG A 122 -15.35 -6.49 15.32
C ARG A 122 -14.41 -7.60 15.83
N LYS A 123 -13.13 -7.31 16.06
CA LYS A 123 -12.10 -8.29 16.44
C LYS A 123 -12.07 -9.52 15.50
N SER A 124 -12.25 -9.28 14.20
CA SER A 124 -12.41 -10.32 13.17
C SER A 124 -11.10 -11.00 12.76
N GLY A 125 -10.38 -11.56 13.72
CA GLY A 125 -9.15 -12.31 13.48
C GLY A 125 -7.90 -11.45 13.27
N ASP A 126 -6.92 -12.03 12.60
CA ASP A 126 -5.62 -11.41 12.33
C ASP A 126 -5.68 -10.55 11.07
N LEU A 127 -5.52 -9.23 11.23
CA LEU A 127 -5.65 -8.23 10.16
C LEU A 127 -4.30 -7.60 9.77
N ARG A 128 -3.18 -8.28 10.07
CA ARG A 128 -1.84 -7.77 9.78
C ARG A 128 -1.62 -7.49 8.30
N ILE A 129 -2.16 -8.34 7.42
CA ILE A 129 -2.02 -8.18 5.97
C ILE A 129 -2.84 -6.99 5.47
N GLU A 130 -4.11 -6.90 5.85
CA GLU A 130 -5.05 -5.86 5.42
C GLU A 130 -4.61 -4.47 5.88
N THR A 131 -4.16 -4.36 7.14
CA THR A 131 -3.65 -3.10 7.70
C THR A 131 -2.38 -2.64 6.98
N ALA A 132 -1.45 -3.56 6.68
CA ALA A 132 -0.25 -3.26 5.92
C ALA A 132 -0.56 -2.87 4.46
N MET A 133 -1.50 -3.55 3.80
CA MET A 133 -1.98 -3.19 2.47
C MET A 133 -2.61 -1.80 2.45
N CYS A 134 -3.47 -1.48 3.43
CA CYS A 134 -4.05 -0.14 3.56
C CYS A 134 -2.97 0.92 3.70
N LYS A 135 -2.01 0.72 4.61
CA LYS A 135 -0.89 1.65 4.82
C LYS A 135 -0.10 1.87 3.53
N MET A 136 0.43 0.82 2.95
CA MET A 136 1.29 0.89 1.78
C MET A 136 0.54 1.54 0.61
N TRP A 137 -0.66 1.03 0.29
CA TRP A 137 -1.40 1.47 -0.88
C TRP A 137 -1.94 2.89 -0.74
N ALA A 138 -2.49 3.26 0.42
CA ALA A 138 -3.02 4.60 0.65
C ALA A 138 -1.90 5.66 0.60
N THR A 139 -0.73 5.38 1.17
CA THR A 139 0.37 6.35 1.23
C THR A 139 1.02 6.55 -0.14
N GLU A 140 1.25 5.49 -0.90
CA GLU A 140 1.77 5.58 -2.28
C GLU A 140 0.76 6.23 -3.24
N THR A 141 -0.53 5.93 -3.05
CA THR A 141 -1.60 6.51 -3.88
C THR A 141 -1.79 7.98 -3.56
N THR A 142 -1.74 8.39 -2.29
CA THR A 142 -1.79 9.81 -1.90
C THR A 142 -0.60 10.58 -2.47
N TRP A 143 0.60 9.99 -2.47
CA TRP A 143 1.78 10.62 -3.10
C TRP A 143 1.54 10.89 -4.59
N ARG A 144 1.04 9.90 -5.34
CA ARG A 144 0.68 10.07 -6.76
C ARG A 144 -0.42 11.11 -6.96
N ILE A 145 -1.44 11.12 -6.10
CA ILE A 145 -2.53 12.11 -6.15
C ILE A 145 -1.99 13.53 -5.90
N ALA A 146 -1.04 13.70 -4.97
CA ALA A 146 -0.42 15.00 -4.69
C ALA A 146 0.43 15.49 -5.87
N ASP A 147 1.19 14.60 -6.49
CA ASP A 147 1.96 14.88 -7.71
C ASP A 147 1.04 15.26 -8.87
N GLU A 148 -0.03 14.50 -9.09
CA GLU A 148 -1.01 14.77 -10.14
C GLU A 148 -1.79 16.08 -9.90
N ALA A 149 -2.11 16.39 -8.65
CA ALA A 149 -2.73 17.67 -8.31
C ALA A 149 -1.79 18.86 -8.57
N MET A 150 -0.49 18.70 -8.35
CA MET A 150 0.51 19.69 -8.73
C MET A 150 0.53 19.85 -10.25
N GLN A 151 0.60 18.75 -10.98
CA GLN A 151 0.62 18.75 -12.45
C GLN A 151 -0.62 19.39 -13.06
N VAL A 152 -1.82 19.08 -12.55
CA VAL A 152 -3.09 19.66 -13.01
C VAL A 152 -3.12 21.19 -12.79
N ARG A 153 -2.51 21.68 -11.71
CA ARG A 153 -2.40 23.12 -11.44
C ARG A 153 -1.23 23.80 -12.15
N GLY A 154 -0.31 23.04 -12.74
CA GLY A 154 0.89 23.56 -13.40
C GLY A 154 1.68 24.49 -12.48
N GLY A 155 2.11 25.65 -13.01
CA GLY A 155 2.85 26.65 -12.23
C GLY A 155 2.16 27.06 -10.93
N ARG A 156 0.81 27.12 -10.90
CA ARG A 156 0.06 27.48 -9.67
C ARG A 156 0.11 26.39 -8.60
N GLY A 157 0.46 25.16 -8.98
CA GLY A 157 0.69 24.06 -8.05
C GLY A 157 2.05 24.13 -7.36
N TYR A 158 3.05 24.71 -8.02
CA TYR A 158 4.42 24.83 -7.53
C TYR A 158 4.65 26.06 -6.63
N GLU A 159 3.78 27.07 -6.74
CA GLU A 159 3.85 28.28 -5.91
C GLU A 159 3.43 28.03 -4.45
N THR A 160 4.10 28.73 -3.53
CA THR A 160 3.72 28.75 -2.11
C THR A 160 2.39 29.49 -1.91
N ALA A 161 1.68 29.20 -0.81
CA ALA A 161 0.45 29.92 -0.45
C ALA A 161 0.63 31.45 -0.42
N ALA A 162 1.76 31.94 0.11
CA ALA A 162 2.05 33.37 0.18
C ALA A 162 2.24 33.99 -1.21
N SER A 163 2.95 33.30 -2.12
CA SER A 163 3.11 33.74 -3.52
C SER A 163 1.76 33.83 -4.24
N LEU A 164 0.91 32.81 -4.08
CA LEU A 164 -0.44 32.80 -4.65
C LEU A 164 -1.27 33.98 -4.14
N ALA A 165 -1.25 34.22 -2.82
CA ALA A 165 -1.96 35.34 -2.22
C ALA A 165 -1.46 36.70 -2.73
N GLY A 166 -0.14 36.87 -2.85
CA GLY A 166 0.49 38.13 -3.29
C GLY A 166 0.10 38.59 -4.70
N ARG A 167 -0.36 37.67 -5.56
CA ARG A 167 -0.86 38.01 -6.91
C ARG A 167 -2.38 37.91 -7.06
N GLY A 168 -3.11 37.88 -5.94
CA GLY A 168 -4.58 37.88 -5.92
C GLY A 168 -5.23 36.53 -6.20
N GLU A 169 -4.50 35.42 -6.09
CA GLU A 169 -5.08 34.08 -6.22
C GLU A 169 -5.35 33.40 -4.88
N PRO A 170 -6.33 32.46 -4.81
CA PRO A 170 -6.57 31.69 -3.60
C PRO A 170 -5.30 30.97 -3.12
N ALA A 171 -4.99 31.11 -1.82
CA ALA A 171 -3.78 30.60 -1.16
C ALA A 171 -3.78 29.06 -0.97
N ILE A 172 -3.98 28.32 -2.06
CA ILE A 172 -4.05 26.86 -2.08
C ILE A 172 -2.63 26.31 -2.25
N ALA A 173 -1.95 25.96 -1.15
CA ALA A 173 -0.59 25.42 -1.18
C ALA A 173 -0.54 23.93 -1.56
N VAL A 174 -0.61 23.61 -2.85
CA VAL A 174 -0.42 22.21 -3.33
C VAL A 174 1.00 21.73 -3.09
N GLU A 175 2.01 22.60 -3.24
CA GLU A 175 3.41 22.29 -2.88
C GLU A 175 3.56 21.80 -1.43
N ARG A 176 2.76 22.35 -0.50
CA ARG A 176 2.78 21.92 0.90
C ARG A 176 2.25 20.50 1.05
N PHE A 177 1.13 20.18 0.41
CA PHE A 177 0.61 18.80 0.42
C PHE A 177 1.63 17.81 -0.14
N LEU A 178 2.30 18.16 -1.24
CA LEU A 178 3.34 17.32 -1.82
C LEU A 178 4.46 17.07 -0.81
N ARG A 179 5.04 18.13 -0.22
CA ARG A 179 6.11 17.99 0.79
C ARG A 179 5.67 17.16 1.99
N ASP A 180 4.45 17.37 2.46
CA ASP A 180 3.91 16.72 3.65
C ASP A 180 3.59 15.23 3.41
N CYS A 181 3.19 14.85 2.20
CA CYS A 181 2.85 13.46 1.87
C CYS A 181 4.08 12.55 1.73
N ARG A 182 5.26 13.09 1.42
CA ARG A 182 6.43 12.27 1.06
C ARG A 182 6.88 11.33 2.18
N VAL A 183 6.78 11.76 3.44
CA VAL A 183 7.20 10.95 4.59
C VAL A 183 6.30 9.74 4.83
N ASN A 184 5.06 9.77 4.32
CA ASN A 184 4.07 8.72 4.55
C ASN A 184 4.48 7.37 3.96
N THR A 185 5.29 7.36 2.91
CA THR A 185 5.84 6.13 2.31
C THR A 185 7.11 5.63 3.00
N ILE A 186 7.62 6.37 4.00
CA ILE A 186 8.87 6.07 4.73
C ILE A 186 8.58 5.62 6.15
N PHE A 187 7.89 6.45 6.94
CA PHE A 187 7.63 6.14 8.34
C PHE A 187 6.54 5.07 8.50
N GLU A 188 6.30 4.59 9.73
CA GLU A 188 5.31 3.53 10.00
C GLU A 188 5.59 2.24 9.19
N GLY A 189 6.86 2.02 8.85
CA GLY A 189 7.36 0.98 7.96
C GLY A 189 7.39 1.41 6.50
N SER A 190 8.58 1.47 5.88
CA SER A 190 8.71 1.91 4.49
C SER A 190 7.92 1.03 3.52
N SER A 191 7.55 1.60 2.38
CA SER A 191 6.86 0.89 1.29
C SER A 191 7.52 -0.44 0.91
N GLU A 192 8.85 -0.51 0.91
CA GLU A 192 9.60 -1.73 0.60
C GLU A 192 9.46 -2.77 1.72
N ILE A 193 9.59 -2.34 2.98
CA ILE A 193 9.44 -3.21 4.15
C ILE A 193 8.00 -3.71 4.27
N MET A 194 7.00 -2.90 3.95
CA MET A 194 5.60 -3.32 3.93
C MET A 194 5.35 -4.42 2.90
N ARG A 195 5.96 -4.35 1.71
CA ARG A 195 5.85 -5.43 0.72
C ARG A 195 6.45 -6.73 1.25
N LEU A 196 7.63 -6.67 1.84
CA LEU A 196 8.26 -7.87 2.41
C LEU A 196 7.45 -8.44 3.57
N PHE A 197 6.92 -7.58 4.43
CA PHE A 197 6.05 -7.98 5.53
C PHE A 197 4.78 -8.67 5.01
N ILE A 198 4.05 -8.06 4.07
CA ILE A 198 2.84 -8.65 3.48
C ILE A 198 3.15 -9.99 2.82
N ALA A 199 4.22 -10.06 2.02
CA ALA A 199 4.64 -11.29 1.37
C ALA A 199 4.95 -12.40 2.37
N ARG A 200 5.69 -12.08 3.45
CA ARG A 200 6.02 -13.02 4.52
C ARG A 200 4.78 -13.53 5.24
N GLU A 201 3.88 -12.64 5.66
CA GLU A 201 2.65 -13.02 6.36
C GLU A 201 1.73 -13.85 5.44
N ALA A 202 1.66 -13.54 4.15
CA ALA A 202 0.90 -14.33 3.17
C ALA A 202 1.49 -15.74 2.96
N LEU A 203 2.80 -15.92 3.12
CA LEU A 203 3.50 -17.20 3.04
C LEU A 203 3.41 -18.02 4.33
N ASP A 204 3.14 -17.40 5.48
CA ASP A 204 3.14 -18.05 6.79
C ASP A 204 2.26 -19.32 6.88
N PRO A 205 1.03 -19.37 6.32
CA PRO A 205 0.25 -20.61 6.31
C PRO A 205 0.94 -21.75 5.55
N HIS A 206 1.60 -21.43 4.44
CA HIS A 206 2.34 -22.42 3.64
C HIS A 206 3.64 -22.86 4.32
N LEU A 207 4.29 -21.96 5.07
CA LEU A 207 5.44 -22.28 5.91
C LEU A 207 5.06 -23.12 7.13
N LYS A 208 3.87 -22.94 7.70
CA LYS A 208 3.36 -23.82 8.77
C LYS A 208 3.10 -25.24 8.26
N VAL A 209 2.64 -25.38 7.02
CA VAL A 209 2.41 -26.69 6.38
C VAL A 209 3.73 -27.35 5.95
N GLY A 210 4.60 -26.62 5.25
CA GLY A 210 5.80 -27.18 4.60
C GLY A 210 7.17 -26.76 5.17
N GLY A 211 7.23 -25.84 6.14
CA GLY A 211 8.48 -25.29 6.67
C GLY A 211 9.32 -26.32 7.43
N ALA A 212 8.69 -27.30 8.06
CA ALA A 212 9.38 -28.42 8.72
C ALA A 212 10.20 -29.26 7.72
N ILE A 213 9.88 -29.25 6.43
CA ILE A 213 10.65 -29.97 5.38
C ILE A 213 12.07 -29.39 5.25
N PHE A 214 12.19 -28.07 5.37
CA PHE A 214 13.42 -27.31 5.17
C PHE A 214 14.19 -27.03 6.47
N ASN A 215 13.64 -27.41 7.63
CA ASN A 215 14.33 -27.26 8.90
C ASN A 215 15.30 -28.43 9.13
N THR A 216 16.60 -28.18 8.96
CA THR A 216 17.67 -29.17 9.14
C THR A 216 17.92 -29.56 10.60
N GLN A 217 17.34 -28.82 11.56
CA GLN A 217 17.42 -29.15 12.98
C GLN A 217 16.39 -30.20 13.43
N LEU A 218 15.41 -30.55 12.57
CA LEU A 218 14.41 -31.57 12.88
C LEU A 218 14.90 -32.98 12.53
N PRO A 219 14.50 -34.01 13.31
CA PRO A 219 14.75 -35.41 12.97
C PRO A 219 14.23 -35.78 11.57
N MET A 220 14.92 -36.70 10.89
CA MET A 220 14.55 -37.15 9.54
C MET A 220 13.13 -37.73 9.46
N SER A 221 12.66 -38.37 10.53
CA SER A 221 11.29 -38.89 10.65
C SER A 221 10.23 -37.79 10.65
N ASP A 222 10.49 -36.66 11.32
CA ASP A 222 9.57 -35.53 11.38
C ASP A 222 9.56 -34.74 10.08
N ARG A 223 10.71 -34.64 9.40
CA ARG A 223 10.80 -34.11 8.04
C ARG A 223 10.01 -34.97 7.05
N ALA A 224 10.09 -36.30 7.15
CA ALA A 224 9.32 -37.22 6.29
C ALA A 224 7.79 -37.11 6.52
N LYS A 225 7.35 -37.01 7.78
CA LYS A 225 5.93 -36.76 8.13
C LYS A 225 5.46 -35.40 7.59
N ALA A 226 6.30 -34.36 7.65
CA ALA A 226 5.99 -33.05 7.09
C ALA A 226 5.84 -33.08 5.56
N VAL A 227 6.68 -33.85 4.86
CA VAL A 227 6.56 -34.07 3.41
C VAL A 227 5.24 -34.76 3.07
N LEU A 228 4.86 -35.81 3.80
CA LEU A 228 3.62 -36.56 3.54
C LEU A 228 2.35 -35.73 3.80
N SER A 229 2.31 -35.01 4.93
CA SER A 229 1.18 -34.14 5.30
C SER A 229 1.04 -32.94 4.36
N SER A 230 2.17 -32.32 3.97
CA SER A 230 2.20 -31.28 2.93
C SER A 230 1.71 -31.82 1.59
N GLY A 231 2.16 -33.01 1.19
CA GLY A 231 1.76 -33.65 -0.06
C GLY A 231 0.23 -33.85 -0.15
N LYS A 232 -0.39 -34.36 0.93
CA LYS A 232 -1.86 -34.51 1.01
C LYS A 232 -2.59 -33.17 0.92
N PHE A 233 -2.12 -32.15 1.63
CA PHE A 233 -2.71 -30.81 1.59
C PHE A 233 -2.66 -30.22 0.16
N TYR A 234 -1.48 -30.22 -0.46
CA TYR A 234 -1.30 -29.63 -1.79
C TYR A 234 -1.97 -30.45 -2.90
N ALA A 235 -2.06 -31.78 -2.77
CA ALA A 235 -2.81 -32.62 -3.72
C ALA A 235 -4.31 -32.26 -3.77
N GLY A 236 -4.92 -31.90 -2.64
CA GLY A 236 -6.30 -31.42 -2.60
C GLY A 236 -6.46 -29.94 -2.98
N TRP A 237 -5.52 -29.08 -2.54
CA TRP A 237 -5.61 -27.63 -2.72
C TRP A 237 -5.23 -27.16 -4.13
N TYR A 238 -4.18 -27.72 -4.73
CA TYR A 238 -3.61 -27.21 -5.99
C TYR A 238 -4.55 -27.38 -7.19
N PRO A 239 -5.20 -28.54 -7.42
CA PRO A 239 -6.17 -28.69 -8.51
C PRO A 239 -7.33 -27.69 -8.41
N ARG A 240 -7.80 -27.39 -7.18
CA ARG A 240 -8.88 -26.43 -6.94
C ARG A 240 -8.53 -25.01 -7.37
N GLN A 241 -7.24 -24.66 -7.40
CA GLN A 241 -6.80 -23.36 -7.88
C GLN A 241 -7.01 -23.19 -9.39
N TRP A 242 -7.11 -24.26 -10.17
CA TRP A 242 -7.35 -24.19 -11.63
C TRP A 242 -8.83 -24.14 -12.00
N LEU A 243 -9.73 -24.41 -11.04
CA LEU A 243 -11.16 -24.37 -11.29
C LEU A 243 -11.65 -22.94 -11.55
N PRO A 244 -12.50 -22.70 -12.57
CA PRO A 244 -12.94 -21.37 -12.99
C PRO A 244 -13.94 -20.70 -12.03
N ASN A 245 -14.26 -21.35 -10.90
CA ASN A 245 -15.26 -20.86 -9.93
C ASN A 245 -14.93 -19.43 -9.50
N GLY A 246 -15.94 -18.56 -9.56
CA GLY A 246 -15.90 -17.21 -9.04
C GLY A 246 -16.03 -17.18 -7.52
N ALA A 247 -16.57 -16.08 -6.99
CA ALA A 247 -16.74 -15.89 -5.54
C ALA A 247 -17.93 -16.69 -4.95
N GLY A 248 -18.67 -17.42 -5.78
CA GLY A 248 -19.89 -18.12 -5.39
C GLY A 248 -21.11 -17.19 -5.37
N LYS A 249 -22.18 -17.65 -4.74
CA LYS A 249 -23.39 -16.85 -4.53
C LYS A 249 -23.14 -15.89 -3.38
N ILE A 250 -23.26 -14.59 -3.64
CA ILE A 250 -23.21 -13.54 -2.63
C ILE A 250 -24.59 -12.89 -2.63
N ASP A 251 -25.33 -13.08 -1.54
CA ASP A 251 -26.67 -12.53 -1.42
C ASP A 251 -26.63 -11.00 -1.41
N ASN A 252 -27.63 -10.38 -2.04
CA ASN A 252 -27.82 -8.93 -2.07
C ASN A 252 -26.65 -8.13 -2.67
N LEU A 253 -25.86 -8.70 -3.59
CA LEU A 253 -24.81 -7.97 -4.31
C LEU A 253 -25.30 -7.51 -5.70
N HIS A 254 -25.12 -6.23 -5.99
CA HIS A 254 -25.46 -5.64 -7.30
C HIS A 254 -24.72 -6.35 -8.45
N ALA A 255 -25.40 -6.61 -9.56
CA ALA A 255 -24.88 -7.40 -10.68
C ALA A 255 -23.55 -6.87 -11.24
N THR A 256 -23.42 -5.54 -11.40
CA THR A 256 -22.16 -4.89 -11.81
C THR A 256 -21.01 -5.23 -10.88
N LEU A 257 -21.25 -5.21 -9.56
CA LEU A 257 -20.23 -5.48 -8.54
C LEU A 257 -19.85 -6.96 -8.54
N LEU A 258 -20.82 -7.86 -8.72
CA LEU A 258 -20.59 -9.30 -8.81
C LEU A 258 -19.57 -9.66 -9.90
N GLY A 259 -19.60 -8.97 -11.05
CA GLY A 259 -18.61 -9.14 -12.11
C GLY A 259 -17.17 -8.82 -11.67
N HIS A 260 -16.99 -7.80 -10.84
CA HIS A 260 -15.68 -7.43 -10.29
C HIS A 260 -15.22 -8.37 -9.19
N VAL A 261 -16.11 -8.78 -8.29
CA VAL A 261 -15.81 -9.76 -7.24
C VAL A 261 -15.44 -11.12 -7.85
N ASN A 262 -16.14 -11.57 -8.89
CA ASN A 262 -15.79 -12.79 -9.62
C ASN A 262 -14.43 -12.70 -10.33
N TYR A 263 -14.08 -11.54 -10.88
CA TYR A 263 -12.73 -11.31 -11.40
C TYR A 263 -11.69 -11.45 -10.29
N ALA A 264 -11.93 -10.80 -9.14
CA ALA A 264 -11.01 -10.84 -8.01
C ALA A 264 -10.79 -12.28 -7.50
N ALA A 265 -11.86 -13.06 -7.35
CA ALA A 265 -11.79 -14.47 -6.95
C ALA A 265 -11.02 -15.36 -7.93
N ARG A 266 -11.18 -15.15 -9.25
CA ARG A 266 -10.41 -15.93 -10.25
C ARG A 266 -8.94 -15.53 -10.27
N ARG A 267 -8.64 -14.24 -10.13
CA ARG A 267 -7.26 -13.75 -10.12
C ARG A 267 -6.53 -14.05 -8.82
N SER A 268 -7.21 -14.11 -7.68
CA SER A 268 -6.61 -14.54 -6.41
C SER A 268 -6.13 -15.98 -6.49
N LYS A 269 -6.87 -16.89 -7.14
CA LYS A 269 -6.40 -18.25 -7.44
C LYS A 269 -5.15 -18.25 -8.31
N ARG A 270 -5.09 -17.40 -9.36
CA ARG A 270 -3.89 -17.27 -10.21
C ARG A 270 -2.69 -16.76 -9.41
N LEU A 271 -2.91 -15.78 -8.54
CA LEU A 271 -1.90 -15.27 -7.61
C LEU A 271 -1.40 -16.39 -6.69
N ALA A 272 -2.31 -17.14 -6.07
CA ALA A 272 -1.97 -18.24 -5.17
C ALA A 272 -1.13 -19.32 -5.87
N ARG A 273 -1.47 -19.67 -7.13
CA ARG A 273 -0.64 -20.57 -7.94
C ARG A 273 0.75 -19.97 -8.20
N GLY A 274 0.81 -18.70 -8.59
CA GLY A 274 2.07 -18.01 -8.87
C GLY A 274 3.00 -17.98 -7.65
N LEU A 275 2.45 -17.69 -6.46
CA LEU A 275 3.20 -17.71 -5.21
C LEU A 275 3.66 -19.13 -4.86
N PHE A 276 2.81 -20.15 -5.03
CA PHE A 276 3.17 -21.55 -4.83
C PHE A 276 4.28 -22.01 -5.79
N HIS A 277 4.22 -21.63 -7.06
CA HIS A 277 5.27 -21.91 -8.05
C HIS A 277 6.58 -21.22 -7.69
N ALA A 278 6.52 -19.98 -7.20
CA ALA A 278 7.70 -19.26 -6.71
C ALA A 278 8.31 -19.95 -5.48
N MET A 279 7.49 -20.38 -4.52
CA MET A 279 7.95 -21.18 -3.38
C MET A 279 8.63 -22.47 -3.83
N ALA A 280 8.03 -23.22 -4.75
CA ALA A 280 8.61 -24.46 -5.25
C ALA A 280 9.94 -24.22 -5.99
N ARG A 281 10.04 -23.12 -6.75
CA ARG A 281 11.23 -22.77 -7.53
C ARG A 281 12.40 -22.26 -6.67
N PHE A 282 12.12 -21.35 -5.75
CA PHE A 282 13.15 -20.62 -5.00
C PHE A 282 13.39 -21.17 -3.59
N GLY A 283 12.44 -21.94 -3.05
CA GLY A 283 12.52 -22.51 -1.71
C GLY A 283 12.76 -21.43 -0.65
N PRO A 284 13.65 -21.67 0.33
CA PRO A 284 14.00 -20.68 1.35
C PRO A 284 14.55 -19.37 0.81
N LYS A 285 15.15 -19.36 -0.40
CA LYS A 285 15.72 -18.15 -1.02
C LYS A 285 14.67 -17.21 -1.61
N LEU A 286 13.38 -17.58 -1.57
CA LEU A 286 12.29 -16.73 -2.07
C LEU A 286 12.25 -15.37 -1.35
N ASP A 287 12.67 -15.30 -0.08
CA ASP A 287 12.80 -14.07 0.68
C ASP A 287 13.76 -13.04 0.05
N ARG A 288 14.73 -13.50 -0.73
CA ARG A 288 15.67 -12.67 -1.51
C ARG A 288 15.09 -12.19 -2.84
N GLU A 289 14.03 -12.82 -3.34
CA GLU A 289 13.36 -12.43 -4.60
C GLU A 289 12.38 -11.27 -4.37
N GLN A 290 12.88 -10.18 -3.78
CA GLN A 290 12.07 -9.07 -3.26
C GLN A 290 11.23 -8.39 -4.35
N LEU A 291 11.75 -8.26 -5.57
CA LEU A 291 11.03 -7.65 -6.69
C LEU A 291 9.89 -8.55 -7.19
N LEU A 292 10.06 -9.88 -7.17
CA LEU A 292 8.98 -10.81 -7.48
C LEU A 292 7.88 -10.76 -6.41
N LEU A 293 8.28 -10.80 -5.13
CA LEU A 293 7.36 -10.68 -4.01
C LEU A 293 6.59 -9.35 -4.05
N SER A 294 7.27 -8.24 -4.36
CA SER A 294 6.66 -6.93 -4.57
C SER A 294 5.53 -6.96 -5.60
N ARG A 295 5.71 -7.66 -6.73
CA ARG A 295 4.65 -7.81 -7.75
C ARG A 295 3.48 -8.64 -7.26
N PHE A 296 3.73 -9.72 -6.53
CA PHE A 296 2.65 -10.51 -5.91
C PHE A 296 1.86 -9.70 -4.89
N VAL A 297 2.54 -8.91 -4.07
CA VAL A 297 1.89 -7.99 -3.13
C VAL A 297 1.10 -6.92 -3.86
N GLY A 298 1.61 -6.36 -4.96
CA GLY A 298 0.88 -5.43 -5.81
C GLY A 298 -0.43 -6.03 -6.33
N ILE A 299 -0.38 -7.27 -6.85
CA ILE A 299 -1.58 -8.00 -7.28
C ILE A 299 -2.54 -8.21 -6.11
N ALA A 300 -2.06 -8.70 -4.98
CA ALA A 300 -2.87 -8.98 -3.80
C ALA A 300 -3.59 -7.71 -3.30
N THR A 301 -2.87 -6.59 -3.27
CA THR A 301 -3.38 -5.29 -2.81
C THR A 301 -4.46 -4.76 -3.74
N GLU A 302 -4.28 -4.83 -5.06
CA GLU A 302 -5.30 -4.42 -6.02
C GLU A 302 -6.55 -5.33 -5.97
N LEU A 303 -6.38 -6.64 -5.74
CA LEU A 303 -7.51 -7.56 -5.54
C LEU A 303 -8.28 -7.24 -4.25
N PHE A 304 -7.56 -6.89 -3.18
CA PHE A 304 -8.18 -6.42 -1.94
C PHE A 304 -8.91 -5.10 -2.16
N ALA A 305 -8.30 -4.14 -2.87
CA ALA A 305 -8.93 -2.87 -3.20
C ALA A 305 -10.21 -3.02 -4.02
N ILE A 306 -10.22 -3.91 -5.04
CA ILE A 306 -11.43 -4.26 -5.79
C ILE A 306 -12.52 -4.82 -4.86
N SER A 307 -12.16 -5.79 -4.02
CA SER A 307 -13.12 -6.46 -3.13
C SER A 307 -13.71 -5.49 -2.10
N ALA A 308 -12.86 -4.64 -1.50
CA ALA A 308 -13.29 -3.60 -0.57
C ALA A 308 -14.19 -2.58 -1.26
N THR A 309 -13.83 -2.13 -2.46
CA THR A 309 -14.64 -1.22 -3.28
C THR A 309 -16.02 -1.78 -3.55
N CYS A 310 -16.13 -3.06 -3.93
CA CYS A 310 -17.43 -3.71 -4.16
C CYS A 310 -18.25 -3.83 -2.87
N SER A 311 -17.62 -4.22 -1.75
CA SER A 311 -18.31 -4.31 -0.45
C SER A 311 -18.82 -2.95 0.01
N TYR A 312 -17.98 -1.91 -0.07
CA TYR A 312 -18.34 -0.55 0.31
C TYR A 312 -19.43 0.05 -0.58
N SER A 313 -19.34 -0.20 -1.90
CA SER A 313 -20.38 0.20 -2.84
C SER A 313 -21.73 -0.42 -2.49
N GLN A 314 -21.75 -1.74 -2.21
CA GLN A 314 -22.97 -2.42 -1.81
C GLN A 314 -23.54 -1.89 -0.49
N TRP A 315 -22.67 -1.56 0.47
CA TRP A 315 -23.07 -0.94 1.73
C TRP A 315 -23.71 0.44 1.51
N LEU A 316 -23.14 1.28 0.64
CA LEU A 316 -23.71 2.59 0.28
C LEU A 316 -25.06 2.45 -0.44
N LEU A 317 -25.19 1.48 -1.35
CA LEU A 317 -26.47 1.18 -2.01
C LEU A 317 -27.56 0.80 -0.99
N GLY A 318 -27.21 -0.04 0.00
CA GLY A 318 -28.12 -0.41 1.09
C GLY A 318 -28.51 0.77 2.00
N ARG A 319 -27.78 1.89 1.93
CA ARG A 319 -28.09 3.16 2.63
C ARG A 319 -28.90 4.13 1.77
N GLY A 320 -29.39 3.71 0.61
CA GLY A 320 -30.22 4.53 -0.29
C GLY A 320 -29.44 5.61 -1.03
N LYS A 321 -28.12 5.47 -1.17
CA LYS A 321 -27.31 6.40 -1.97
C LYS A 321 -27.50 6.15 -3.48
N PRO A 322 -27.38 7.18 -4.34
CA PRO A 322 -27.62 7.05 -5.78
C PRO A 322 -26.72 5.99 -6.42
N ALA A 323 -27.34 5.02 -7.11
CA ALA A 323 -26.62 3.86 -7.64
C ALA A 323 -25.69 4.23 -8.80
N ASP A 324 -26.09 5.17 -9.65
CA ASP A 324 -25.32 5.66 -10.78
C ASP A 324 -24.01 6.33 -10.34
N GLU A 325 -24.06 7.18 -9.31
CA GLU A 325 -22.87 7.83 -8.75
C GLU A 325 -21.87 6.82 -8.19
N ILE A 326 -22.36 5.84 -7.42
CA ILE A 326 -21.50 4.82 -6.79
C ILE A 326 -20.92 3.87 -7.84
N LEU A 327 -21.77 3.32 -8.69
CA LEU A 327 -21.38 2.27 -9.62
C LEU A 327 -20.47 2.81 -10.73
N SER A 328 -20.62 4.08 -11.14
CA SER A 328 -19.74 4.68 -12.14
C SER A 328 -18.29 4.76 -11.65
N ILE A 329 -18.07 5.28 -10.44
CA ILE A 329 -16.74 5.40 -9.83
C ILE A 329 -16.17 4.01 -9.50
N ALA A 330 -16.97 3.13 -8.89
CA ALA A 330 -16.54 1.78 -8.52
C ALA A 330 -16.14 0.95 -9.75
N ASN A 331 -16.94 1.00 -10.82
CA ASN A 331 -16.64 0.29 -12.06
C ASN A 331 -15.37 0.84 -12.73
N TYR A 332 -15.20 2.17 -12.80
CA TYR A 332 -13.99 2.77 -13.34
C TYR A 332 -12.75 2.32 -12.56
N PHE A 333 -12.75 2.46 -11.23
CA PHE A 333 -11.66 2.02 -10.37
C PHE A 333 -11.34 0.54 -10.61
N CYS A 334 -12.36 -0.32 -10.56
CA CYS A 334 -12.15 -1.75 -10.70
C CYS A 334 -11.60 -2.12 -12.08
N ARG A 335 -11.95 -1.40 -13.15
CA ARG A 335 -11.36 -1.63 -14.49
C ARG A 335 -9.91 -1.13 -14.56
N SER A 336 -9.60 0.02 -13.97
CA SER A 336 -8.21 0.54 -13.88
C SER A 336 -7.31 -0.42 -13.07
N ALA A 337 -7.80 -0.90 -11.92
CA ALA A 337 -7.10 -1.89 -11.09
C ALA A 337 -6.78 -3.19 -11.83
N ARG A 338 -7.66 -3.66 -12.72
CA ARG A 338 -7.39 -4.84 -13.58
C ARG A 338 -6.18 -4.64 -14.47
N MET A 339 -6.00 -3.44 -15.03
CA MET A 339 -4.83 -3.14 -15.86
C MET A 339 -3.54 -3.19 -15.05
N ARG A 340 -3.54 -2.67 -13.81
CA ARG A 340 -2.41 -2.77 -12.89
C ARG A 340 -2.09 -4.22 -12.50
N ILE A 341 -3.13 -5.02 -12.22
CA ILE A 341 -2.98 -6.46 -11.95
C ILE A 341 -2.34 -7.18 -13.14
N ASP A 342 -2.82 -6.91 -14.36
CA ASP A 342 -2.29 -7.54 -15.57
C ASP A 342 -0.83 -7.09 -15.84
N HIS A 343 -0.48 -5.83 -15.55
CA HIS A 343 0.90 -5.34 -15.59
C HIS A 343 1.81 -6.09 -14.60
N HIS A 344 1.38 -6.25 -13.35
CA HIS A 344 2.15 -7.00 -12.36
C HIS A 344 2.32 -8.47 -12.74
N PHE A 345 1.27 -9.14 -13.25
CA PHE A 345 1.36 -10.52 -13.74
C PHE A 345 2.30 -10.63 -14.95
N ALA A 346 2.31 -9.66 -15.86
CA ALA A 346 3.27 -9.66 -16.96
C ALA A 346 4.71 -9.55 -16.44
N GLY A 347 4.93 -8.70 -15.43
CA GLY A 347 6.23 -8.47 -14.80
C GLY A 347 6.81 -9.69 -14.07
N THR A 348 5.99 -10.67 -13.67
CA THR A 348 6.53 -11.90 -13.04
C THR A 348 7.31 -12.77 -14.01
N ALA A 349 7.05 -12.66 -15.32
CA ALA A 349 7.72 -13.42 -16.36
C ALA A 349 8.64 -12.55 -17.24
N ARG A 350 8.25 -11.29 -17.50
CA ARG A 350 8.98 -10.35 -18.35
C ARG A 350 9.50 -9.18 -17.50
N ASN A 351 10.76 -9.25 -17.08
CA ASN A 351 11.42 -8.22 -16.29
C ASN A 351 12.93 -8.19 -16.57
N ALA A 352 13.60 -7.17 -16.03
CA ALA A 352 15.04 -6.99 -16.10
C ALA A 352 15.71 -7.13 -14.73
N ASP A 353 15.06 -7.78 -13.75
CA ASP A 353 15.45 -7.71 -12.33
C ASP A 353 16.89 -8.17 -12.09
N LYS A 354 17.26 -9.33 -12.62
CA LYS A 354 18.62 -9.86 -12.49
C LYS A 354 19.66 -8.94 -13.14
N ARG A 355 19.41 -8.51 -14.38
CA ARG A 355 20.31 -7.59 -15.10
C ARG A 355 20.45 -6.25 -14.37
N GLY A 356 19.35 -5.74 -13.81
CA GLY A 356 19.36 -4.52 -13.01
C GLY A 356 20.16 -4.69 -11.72
N PHE A 357 20.02 -5.82 -11.04
CA PHE A 357 20.83 -6.13 -9.86
C PHE A 357 22.32 -6.20 -10.20
N ASP A 358 22.67 -6.94 -11.26
CA ASP A 358 24.05 -7.08 -11.72
C ASP A 358 24.65 -5.71 -12.09
N LEU A 359 23.89 -4.86 -12.81
CA LEU A 359 24.29 -3.49 -13.14
C LEU A 359 24.54 -2.64 -11.88
N VAL A 360 23.70 -2.78 -10.84
CA VAL A 360 23.91 -2.07 -9.57
C VAL A 360 25.17 -2.57 -8.87
N GLN A 361 25.46 -3.86 -8.88
CA GLN A 361 26.73 -4.38 -8.33
C GLN A 361 27.94 -3.80 -9.08
N ASP A 362 27.86 -3.68 -10.41
CA ASP A 362 28.90 -3.06 -11.22
C ASP A 362 29.08 -1.56 -10.89
N LEU A 363 27.98 -0.81 -10.75
CA LEU A 363 28.01 0.60 -10.35
C LEU A 363 28.62 0.80 -8.96
N LEU A 364 28.27 -0.07 -8.00
CA LEU A 364 28.82 -0.03 -6.64
C LEU A 364 30.31 -0.41 -6.61
N ALA A 365 30.75 -1.27 -7.53
CA ALA A 365 32.16 -1.58 -7.75
C ALA A 365 32.93 -0.48 -8.49
N GLY A 366 32.30 0.67 -8.77
CA GLY A 366 32.94 1.81 -9.42
C GLY A 366 33.00 1.72 -10.95
N LYS A 367 32.36 0.74 -11.57
CA LYS A 367 32.25 0.68 -13.04
C LYS A 367 31.27 1.73 -13.56
N HIS A 368 31.29 1.96 -14.88
CA HIS A 368 30.45 2.94 -15.59
C HIS A 368 30.71 4.42 -15.21
N GLU A 369 31.98 4.80 -15.05
CA GLU A 369 32.40 6.18 -14.77
C GLU A 369 31.88 7.21 -15.76
N LEU A 370 31.57 6.80 -17.00
CA LEU A 370 30.94 7.64 -18.02
C LEU A 370 29.66 8.33 -17.52
N LEU A 371 28.91 7.73 -16.59
CA LEU A 371 27.72 8.35 -15.98
C LEU A 371 28.05 9.58 -15.12
N ARG A 372 29.31 9.77 -14.73
CA ARG A 372 29.79 10.93 -13.96
C ARG A 372 30.40 12.01 -14.85
N GLN A 373 30.38 11.83 -16.16
CA GLN A 373 30.97 12.74 -17.14
C GLN A 373 29.86 13.39 -17.99
N GLY A 374 30.09 14.62 -18.47
CA GLY A 374 29.13 15.35 -19.30
C GLY A 374 28.30 16.37 -18.51
N ILE A 375 26.96 16.29 -18.62
CA ILE A 375 26.04 17.11 -17.85
C ILE A 375 25.94 16.50 -16.44
N VAL A 376 26.53 17.16 -15.45
CA VAL A 376 26.58 16.71 -14.04
C VAL A 376 25.73 17.61 -13.16
#